data_AF-A0A5K0X2X0-F1
#
_entry.id   AF-A0A5K0X2X0-F1
#
_cell.length_a   1.000
_cell.length_b   1.000
_cell.length_c   1.000
_cell.angle_alpha   90.00
_cell.angle_beta   90.00
_cell.angle_gamma   90.00
#
_symmetry.space_group_name_H-M   'P 1'
#
loop_
_entity.id
_entity.type
_entity.pdbx_description
1 polymer ?
#
loop_
_entity_poly.entity_id
_entity_poly.type
_entity_poly.pdbx_seq_one_letter_code
_entity_poly.pdbx_strand_id
1 'polypeptide(L)'
;AFQSFRQGKPTSQEAAASPNNILFIQNLPHETTSMMLQMLFQQYPGFREVRMIEAKPGIAFVEFGDDVQSSIAMQALQGFKISPQYPMAITYAKK
;
A
#
# COMPACT_ATOMS: atom_id res chain seq x y z
N ALA A 1 2.09 29.69 17.54
CA ALA A 1 3.00 29.21 16.49
C ALA A 1 2.34 28.04 15.78
N PHE A 2 1.70 28.29 14.64
CA PHE A 2 1.06 27.25 13.84
C PHE A 2 2.12 26.56 13.00
N GLN A 3 2.59 25.39 13.45
CA GLN A 3 3.52 24.59 12.67
C GLN A 3 2.75 24.00 11.50
N SER A 4 3.00 24.57 10.32
CA SER A 4 2.51 24.13 9.04
C SER A 4 2.85 22.65 8.86
N PHE A 5 1.84 21.80 8.87
CA PHE A 5 1.95 20.43 8.40
C PHE A 5 2.52 20.49 7.00
N ARG A 6 3.76 19.98 6.85
CA ARG A 6 4.41 19.84 5.56
C ARG A 6 3.53 18.92 4.73
N GLN A 7 2.73 19.53 3.87
CA GLN A 7 2.03 18.89 2.78
C GLN A 7 3.11 18.21 1.94
N GLY A 8 3.26 16.89 2.12
CA GLY A 8 4.01 16.08 1.19
C GLY A 8 3.35 16.29 -0.16
N LYS A 9 4.01 17.08 -1.02
CA LYS A 9 3.58 17.25 -2.41
C LYS A 9 3.44 15.84 -2.99
N PRO A 10 2.28 15.42 -3.51
CA PRO A 10 2.23 14.21 -4.30
C PRO A 10 3.09 14.49 -5.53
N THR A 11 4.31 13.96 -5.56
CA THR A 11 5.19 14.06 -6.71
C THR A 11 4.43 13.48 -7.89
N SER A 12 4.05 14.35 -8.82
CA SER A 12 3.40 14.03 -10.07
C SER A 12 4.33 13.18 -10.95
N GLN A 13 4.53 11.90 -10.63
CA GLN A 13 5.22 10.93 -11.51
C GLN A 13 5.22 9.49 -10.97
N GLU A 14 4.10 9.03 -10.43
CA GLU A 14 3.75 7.62 -10.60
C GLU A 14 2.57 7.63 -11.55
N ALA A 15 2.86 7.67 -12.86
CA ALA A 15 1.84 7.48 -13.89
C ALA A 15 1.02 6.29 -13.44
N ALA A 16 -0.29 6.50 -13.19
CA ALA A 16 -1.19 5.49 -12.67
C ALA A 16 -0.91 4.20 -13.44
N ALA A 17 -0.17 3.30 -12.79
CA ALA A 17 0.25 2.08 -13.47
C ALA A 17 -1.05 1.40 -13.91
N SER A 18 -1.05 0.83 -15.11
CA SER A 18 -2.26 0.19 -15.64
C SER A 18 -2.79 -0.78 -14.58
N PRO A 19 -4.12 -0.88 -14.40
CA PRO A 19 -4.71 -1.76 -13.39
C PRO A 19 -4.04 -3.14 -13.42
N ASN A 20 -3.64 -3.61 -12.24
CA ASN A 20 -2.88 -4.83 -12.04
C ASN A 20 -3.43 -5.51 -10.79
N ASN A 21 -3.54 -6.83 -10.80
CA ASN A 21 -3.96 -7.59 -9.63
C ASN A 21 -2.91 -7.57 -8.49
N ILE A 22 -1.70 -7.06 -8.75
CA ILE A 22 -0.67 -6.87 -7.73
C ILE A 22 -0.57 -5.39 -7.35
N LEU A 23 -0.66 -5.10 -6.07
CA LEU A 23 -0.44 -3.78 -5.47
C LEU A 23 0.98 -3.68 -4.92
N PHE A 24 1.60 -2.52 -5.10
CA PHE A 24 2.82 -2.11 -4.45
C PHE A 24 2.49 -1.17 -3.29
N ILE A 25 2.98 -1.52 -2.11
CA ILE A 25 2.73 -0.81 -0.86
C ILE A 25 4.02 -0.17 -0.39
N GLN A 26 3.94 1.09 0.02
CA GLN A 26 5.06 1.87 0.51
C GLN A 26 4.71 2.64 1.78
N ASN A 27 5.73 3.25 2.37
CA ASN A 27 5.63 4.06 3.59
C ASN A 27 5.09 3.27 4.78
N LEU A 28 5.49 2.01 4.90
CA LEU A 28 5.16 1.17 6.05
C LEU A 28 6.17 1.39 7.19
N PRO A 29 5.72 1.38 8.46
CA PRO A 29 6.63 1.29 9.60
C PRO A 29 7.56 0.08 9.50
N HIS A 30 8.79 0.20 10.00
CA HIS A 30 9.76 -0.92 10.01
C HIS A 30 9.30 -2.13 10.82
N GLU A 31 8.44 -1.92 11.82
CA GLU A 31 7.82 -2.96 12.64
C GLU A 31 6.66 -3.68 11.94
N THR A 32 6.24 -3.21 10.75
CA THR A 32 5.18 -3.84 9.97
C THR A 32 5.61 -5.23 9.54
N THR A 33 4.79 -6.23 9.81
CA THR A 33 5.02 -7.62 9.40
C THR A 33 4.05 -8.06 8.32
N SER A 34 4.40 -9.15 7.63
CA SER A 34 3.54 -9.76 6.61
C SER A 34 2.18 -10.15 7.20
N MET A 35 2.16 -10.66 8.43
CA MET A 35 0.94 -11.03 9.15
C MET A 35 0.01 -9.83 9.40
N MET A 36 0.56 -8.67 9.75
CA MET A 36 -0.24 -7.44 9.95
C MET A 36 -0.91 -7.01 8.64
N LEU A 37 -0.15 -7.00 7.54
CA LEU A 37 -0.70 -6.67 6.22
C LEU A 37 -1.69 -7.74 5.77
N GLN A 38 -1.41 -9.02 5.99
CA GLN A 38 -2.34 -10.10 5.65
C GLN A 38 -3.67 -9.92 6.37
N MET A 39 -3.67 -9.64 7.68
CA MET A 39 -4.89 -9.35 8.43
C MET A 39 -5.64 -8.12 7.89
N LEU A 40 -4.92 -7.10 7.41
CA LEU A 40 -5.51 -5.90 6.84
C LEU A 40 -6.05 -6.11 5.43
N PHE A 41 -5.40 -6.90 4.58
CA PHE A 41 -5.81 -7.07 3.17
C PHE A 41 -6.79 -8.24 2.96
N GLN A 42 -6.79 -9.26 3.83
CA GLN A 42 -7.71 -10.41 3.71
C GLN A 42 -9.19 -10.04 3.88
N GLN A 43 -9.50 -8.86 4.42
CA GLN A 43 -10.88 -8.37 4.53
C GLN A 43 -11.47 -7.94 3.18
N TYR A 44 -10.63 -7.76 2.15
CA TYR A 44 -11.06 -7.39 0.80
C TYR A 44 -11.17 -8.64 -0.08
N PRO A 45 -12.18 -8.70 -0.97
CA PRO A 45 -12.41 -9.86 -1.82
C PRO A 45 -11.20 -10.12 -2.71
N GLY A 46 -10.87 -11.40 -2.89
CA GLY A 46 -9.83 -11.82 -3.82
C GLY A 46 -8.40 -11.73 -3.32
N PHE A 47 -8.16 -11.41 -2.04
CA PHE A 47 -6.83 -11.45 -1.44
C PHE A 47 -6.16 -12.82 -1.65
N ARG A 48 -4.88 -12.82 -2.04
CA ARG A 48 -4.08 -14.03 -2.24
C ARG A 48 -2.88 -14.11 -1.32
N GLU A 49 -1.94 -13.17 -1.47
CA GLU A 49 -0.64 -13.24 -0.80
C GLU A 49 -0.14 -11.84 -0.45
N VAL A 50 0.61 -11.73 0.66
CA VAL A 50 1.48 -10.58 0.95
C VAL A 50 2.93 -11.03 0.84
N ARG A 51 3.72 -10.28 0.07
CA ARG A 51 5.17 -10.45 -0.02
C ARG A 51 5.89 -9.20 0.46
N MET A 52 6.59 -9.31 1.58
CA MET A 52 7.48 -8.25 2.06
C MET A 52 8.84 -8.34 1.40
N ILE A 53 9.54 -7.21 1.26
CA ILE A 53 10.90 -7.17 0.74
C ILE A 53 11.88 -7.01 1.90
N GLU A 54 12.54 -8.08 2.31
CA GLU A 54 13.50 -8.06 3.43
C GLU A 54 14.67 -7.09 3.20
N ALA A 55 15.11 -6.96 1.95
CA ALA A 55 16.18 -6.04 1.56
C ALA A 55 15.78 -4.55 1.68
N LYS A 56 14.48 -4.23 1.74
CA LYS A 56 13.95 -2.87 1.80
C LYS A 56 12.75 -2.84 2.77
N PRO A 57 12.97 -2.65 4.07
CA PRO A 57 11.88 -2.48 5.02
C PRO A 57 11.03 -1.27 4.62
N GLY A 58 9.72 -1.34 4.90
CA GLY A 58 8.79 -0.27 4.57
C GLY A 58 8.07 -0.42 3.22
N ILE A 59 8.36 -1.48 2.46
CA ILE A 59 7.64 -1.83 1.23
C ILE A 59 7.13 -3.27 1.22
N ALA A 60 6.03 -3.50 0.51
CA ALA A 60 5.45 -4.83 0.32
C ALA A 60 4.70 -4.91 -1.01
N PHE A 61 4.43 -6.13 -1.45
CA PHE A 61 3.53 -6.44 -2.55
C PHE A 61 2.33 -7.22 -2.02
N VAL A 62 1.14 -6.93 -2.56
CA VAL A 62 -0.08 -7.66 -2.22
C VAL A 62 -0.73 -8.13 -3.51
N GLU A 63 -0.95 -9.43 -3.64
CA GLU A 63 -1.61 -10.03 -4.79
C GLU A 63 -3.10 -10.26 -4.51
N PHE A 64 -3.91 -9.93 -5.51
CA PHE A 64 -5.35 -10.19 -5.59
C PHE A 64 -5.69 -11.09 -6.79
N GLY A 65 -6.94 -11.54 -6.84
CA GLY A 65 -7.48 -12.37 -7.90
C GLY A 65 -7.50 -11.67 -9.26
N ASP A 66 -7.89 -10.40 -9.28
CA ASP A 66 -7.97 -9.58 -10.48
C ASP A 66 -7.69 -8.09 -10.16
N ASP A 67 -7.60 -7.28 -11.22
CA ASP A 67 -7.32 -5.85 -11.10
C ASP A 67 -8.48 -5.08 -10.45
N VAL A 68 -9.74 -5.49 -10.64
CA VAL A 68 -10.91 -4.85 -10.02
C VAL A 68 -10.87 -5.01 -8.50
N GLN A 69 -10.59 -6.22 -8.01
CA GLN A 69 -10.47 -6.55 -6.60
C GLN A 69 -9.32 -5.79 -5.93
N SER A 70 -8.17 -5.74 -6.59
CA SER A 70 -7.03 -4.94 -6.11
C SER A 70 -7.36 -3.44 -6.04
N SER A 71 -8.12 -2.92 -7.01
CA SER A 71 -8.57 -1.52 -7.05
C SER A 71 -9.42 -1.17 -5.84
N ILE A 72 -10.32 -2.08 -5.44
CA ILE A 72 -11.20 -1.89 -4.27
C ILE A 72 -10.34 -1.77 -3.00
N ALA A 73 -9.40 -2.71 -2.80
CA ALA A 73 -8.51 -2.67 -1.64
C ALA A 73 -7.63 -1.41 -1.63
N MET A 74 -7.08 -1.03 -2.80
CA MET A 74 -6.30 0.19 -2.96
C MET A 74 -7.10 1.44 -2.57
N GLN A 75 -8.31 1.61 -3.10
CA GLN A 75 -9.14 2.78 -2.80
C GLN A 75 -9.52 2.85 -1.32
N ALA A 76 -9.77 1.71 -0.68
CA ALA A 76 -10.17 1.66 0.72
C ALA A 76 -8.99 1.88 1.69
N LEU A 77 -7.78 1.42 1.35
CA LEU A 77 -6.60 1.47 2.22
C LEU A 77 -5.62 2.59 1.86
N GLN A 78 -5.86 3.37 0.80
CA GLN A 78 -4.97 4.46 0.42
C GLN A 78 -4.86 5.48 1.56
N GLY A 79 -3.64 5.72 2.01
CA GLY A 79 -3.37 6.63 3.14
C GLY A 79 -3.76 6.06 4.51
N PHE A 80 -4.16 4.79 4.59
CA PHE A 80 -4.43 4.13 5.88
C PHE A 80 -3.19 4.16 6.75
N LYS A 81 -3.37 4.50 8.02
CA LYS A 81 -2.28 4.70 8.97
C LYS A 81 -2.17 3.48 9.86
N ILE A 82 -1.22 2.59 9.56
CA ILE A 82 -0.84 1.51 10.49
C ILE A 82 -0.29 2.11 11.79
N SER A 83 0.45 3.22 11.66
CA SER A 83 0.93 4.06 12.75
C SER A 83 0.59 5.52 12.43
N PRO A 84 0.33 6.39 13.44
CA PRO A 84 -0.10 7.79 13.22
C PRO A 84 0.79 8.60 12.26
N GLN A 85 2.07 8.23 12.16
CA GLN A 85 3.10 8.91 11.38
C GLN A 85 3.30 8.33 9.96
N TYR A 86 2.75 7.15 9.68
CA TYR A 86 3.02 6.39 8.46
C TYR A 86 1.72 6.07 7.70
N PRO A 87 1.15 7.03 6.95
CA PRO A 87 0.07 6.75 6.01
C PRO A 87 0.61 5.91 4.85
N MET A 88 0.14 4.69 4.70
CA MET A 88 0.60 3.80 3.63
C MET A 88 0.25 4.38 2.26
N ALA A 89 1.16 4.23 1.31
CA ALA A 89 0.93 4.59 -0.09
C ALA A 89 0.79 3.31 -0.90
N ILE A 90 -0.27 3.23 -1.70
CA ILE A 90 -0.62 2.07 -2.51
C ILE A 90 -0.66 2.50 -3.97
N THR A 91 -0.01 1.73 -4.82
CA THR A 91 -0.05 1.87 -6.29
C THR A 91 -0.12 0.50 -6.94
N TYR A 92 -0.48 0.43 -8.22
CA TYR A 92 -0.37 -0.84 -8.96
C TYR A 92 1.09 -1.19 -9.18
N ALA A 93 1.44 -2.45 -8.96
CA ALA A 93 2.76 -2.95 -9.30
C ALA A 93 2.99 -2.81 -10.81
N LYS A 94 4.20 -2.41 -11.18
CA LYS A 94 4.63 -2.39 -12.58
C LYS A 94 4.75 -3.84 -13.07
N LYS A 95 4.26 -4.11 -14.28
CA LYS A 95 4.51 -5.37 -14.98
C LYS A 95 5.98 -5.51 -15.34
#